data_AF-A0A2P6W585-F1
#
_entry.id   AF-A0A2P6W585-F1
#
_cell.length_a   1.000
_cell.length_b   1.000
_cell.length_c   1.000
_cell.angle_alpha   90.00
_cell.angle_beta   90.00
_cell.angle_gamma   90.00
#
_symmetry.space_group_name_H-M   'P 1'
#
loop_
_entity.id
_entity.type
_entity.pdbx_description
1 polymer ?
#
loop_
_entity_poly.entity_id
_entity_poly.type
_entity_poly.pdbx_seq_one_letter_code
_entity_poly.pdbx_strand_id
1 'polypeptide(L)'
;MSEEQDAQQLMMQMQQTQQQMQEIAQQKEQTENEIQGVKKALNELERSDGDEVYRQVGEIMVAREREELEDELEERQEDLEVRMEGLEKKEKQLEEKIKESQSQFSQGMME
;
A
#
# COMPACT_ATOMS: atom_id res chain seq x y z
N MET A 1 11.69 4.32 39.84
CA MET A 1 10.38 4.95 39.55
C MET A 1 10.37 5.66 38.19
N SER A 2 11.44 6.36 37.75
CA SER A 2 11.50 6.92 36.38
C SER A 2 11.71 5.85 35.31
N GLU A 3 12.65 4.91 35.52
CA GLU A 3 12.96 3.83 34.56
C GLU A 3 11.73 2.96 34.21
N GLU A 4 10.87 2.71 35.19
CA GLU A 4 9.64 1.93 34.99
C GLU A 4 8.59 2.69 34.16
N GLN A 5 8.59 4.03 34.24
CA GLN A 5 7.76 4.89 33.39
C GLN A 5 8.32 4.96 31.96
N ASP A 6 9.64 5.03 31.82
CA ASP A 6 10.31 5.06 30.51
C ASP A 6 10.12 3.74 29.75
N ALA A 7 10.23 2.60 30.44
CA ALA A 7 9.97 1.28 29.87
C ALA A 7 8.51 1.11 29.42
N GLN A 8 7.54 1.60 30.21
CA GLN A 8 6.12 1.59 29.83
C GLN A 8 5.84 2.46 28.61
N GLN A 9 6.48 3.63 28.53
CA GLN A 9 6.35 4.53 27.39
C GLN A 9 6.92 3.92 26.11
N LEU A 10 8.10 3.29 26.18
CA LEU A 10 8.70 2.56 25.06
C LEU A 10 7.81 1.41 24.59
N MET A 11 7.23 0.64 25.52
CA MET A 11 6.30 -0.44 25.19
C MET A 11 5.06 0.08 24.44
N MET A 12 4.47 1.18 24.91
CA MET A 12 3.32 1.80 24.25
C MET A 12 3.67 2.27 22.83
N GLN A 13 4.83 2.90 22.64
CA GLN A 13 5.30 3.33 21.31
C GLN A 13 5.53 2.15 20.36
N MET A 14 6.12 1.06 20.86
CA MET A 14 6.31 -0.17 20.07
C MET A 14 4.96 -0.78 19.64
N GLN A 15 3.99 -0.86 20.56
CA GLN A 15 2.65 -1.37 20.24
C GLN A 15 1.94 -0.49 19.20
N GLN A 16 2.03 0.83 19.32
CA GLN A 16 1.47 1.75 18.34
C GLN A 16 2.12 1.58 16.95
N THR A 17 3.43 1.39 16.91
CA THR A 17 4.17 1.20 15.65
C THR A 17 3.81 -0.13 14.99
N GLN A 18 3.59 -1.20 15.77
CA GLN A 18 3.08 -2.47 15.26
C GLN A 18 1.68 -2.35 14.66
N GLN A 19 0.78 -1.59 15.29
CA GLN A 19 -0.57 -1.35 14.74
C GLN A 19 -0.49 -0.61 13.38
N GLN A 20 0.33 0.43 13.29
CA GLN A 20 0.56 1.16 12.03
C GLN A 20 1.12 0.24 10.94
N MET A 21 2.01 -0.69 11.29
CA MET A 21 2.57 -1.65 10.33
C MET A 21 1.51 -2.60 9.80
N GLN A 22 0.58 -3.06 10.64
CA GLN A 22 -0.56 -3.89 10.21
C GLN A 22 -1.49 -3.14 9.25
N GLU A 23 -1.73 -1.85 9.48
CA GLU A 23 -2.52 -1.00 8.58
C GLU A 23 -1.83 -0.81 7.22
N ILE A 24 -0.50 -0.58 7.21
CA ILE A 24 0.28 -0.47 5.97
C ILE A 24 0.24 -1.78 5.19
N ALA A 25 0.37 -2.93 5.85
CA ALA A 25 0.29 -4.23 5.19
C ALA A 25 -1.05 -4.44 4.48
N GLN A 26 -2.17 -4.09 5.13
CA GLN A 26 -3.50 -4.15 4.52
C GLN A 26 -3.63 -3.21 3.32
N GLN A 27 -3.10 -1.98 3.41
CA GLN A 27 -3.13 -1.03 2.31
C GLN A 27 -2.29 -1.50 1.12
N LYS A 28 -1.14 -2.17 1.36
CA LYS A 28 -0.33 -2.77 0.30
C LYS A 28 -1.08 -3.90 -0.38
N GLU A 29 -1.67 -4.82 0.38
CA GLU A 29 -2.46 -5.92 -0.19
C GLU A 29 -3.61 -5.39 -1.07
N GLN A 30 -4.34 -4.37 -0.61
CA GLN A 30 -5.38 -3.73 -1.40
C GLN A 30 -4.82 -3.12 -2.70
N THR A 31 -3.72 -2.37 -2.62
CA THR A 31 -3.10 -1.72 -3.79
C THR A 31 -2.59 -2.76 -4.79
N GLU A 32 -1.99 -3.85 -4.31
CA GLU A 32 -1.52 -4.97 -5.16
C GLU A 32 -2.69 -5.62 -5.91
N ASN A 33 -3.81 -5.87 -5.23
CA ASN A 33 -5.00 -6.41 -5.86
C ASN A 33 -5.56 -5.47 -6.95
N GLU A 34 -5.54 -4.16 -6.71
CA GLU A 34 -5.95 -3.16 -7.69
C GLU A 34 -5.02 -3.16 -8.93
N ILE A 35 -3.69 -3.20 -8.72
CA ILE A 35 -2.69 -3.30 -9.79
C ILE A 35 -2.92 -4.56 -10.63
N GLN A 36 -3.13 -5.71 -9.99
CA GLN A 36 -3.41 -6.96 -10.69
C GLN A 36 -4.72 -6.91 -11.49
N GLY A 37 -5.73 -6.22 -10.99
CA GLY A 37 -6.98 -5.97 -11.70
C GLY A 37 -6.76 -5.16 -12.98
N VAL A 38 -6.00 -4.06 -12.88
CA VAL A 38 -5.67 -3.20 -14.03
C VAL A 38 -4.82 -3.95 -15.06
N LYS A 39 -3.77 -4.67 -14.63
CA LYS A 39 -2.93 -5.49 -15.52
C LYS A 39 -3.73 -6.54 -16.29
N LYS A 40 -4.71 -7.17 -15.64
CA LYS A 40 -5.62 -8.12 -16.31
C LYS A 40 -6.53 -7.42 -17.32
N ALA A 41 -7.05 -6.24 -16.99
CA ALA A 41 -7.89 -5.46 -17.91
C ALA A 41 -7.12 -5.04 -19.16
N LEU A 42 -5.90 -4.50 -19.00
CA LEU A 42 -5.00 -4.16 -20.11
C LEU A 42 -4.71 -5.37 -20.99
N ASN A 43 -4.37 -6.51 -20.38
CA ASN A 43 -4.08 -7.72 -21.15
C ASN A 43 -5.29 -8.27 -21.92
N GLU A 44 -6.50 -8.16 -21.36
CA GLU A 44 -7.72 -8.56 -22.05
C GLU A 44 -8.06 -7.59 -23.19
N LEU A 45 -7.86 -6.28 -22.98
CA LEU A 45 -8.00 -5.28 -24.02
C LEU A 45 -7.09 -5.62 -25.20
N GLU A 46 -5.78 -5.78 -24.98
CA GLU A 46 -4.79 -6.17 -26.00
C GLU A 46 -5.23 -7.39 -26.83
N ARG A 47 -5.79 -8.41 -26.17
CA ARG A 47 -6.19 -9.68 -26.79
C ARG A 47 -7.54 -9.64 -27.49
N SER A 48 -8.38 -8.66 -27.17
CA SER A 48 -9.71 -8.56 -27.77
C SER A 48 -9.59 -8.10 -29.23
N ASP A 49 -10.27 -8.80 -30.14
CA ASP A 49 -10.35 -8.41 -31.57
C ASP A 49 -11.51 -7.44 -31.84
N GLY A 50 -12.24 -7.02 -30.80
CA GLY A 50 -13.39 -6.12 -30.90
C GLY A 50 -12.99 -4.65 -30.78
N ASP A 51 -13.57 -3.81 -31.64
CA ASP A 51 -13.36 -2.36 -31.62
C ASP A 51 -14.17 -1.65 -30.51
N GLU A 52 -15.24 -2.29 -30.02
CA GLU A 52 -16.14 -1.70 -29.03
C GLU A 52 -15.70 -2.04 -27.60
N VAL A 53 -15.24 -1.03 -26.86
CA VAL A 53 -14.90 -1.15 -25.44
C VAL A 53 -15.82 -0.28 -24.59
N TYR A 54 -16.10 -0.74 -23.37
CA TYR A 54 -17.02 -0.08 -22.46
C TYR A 54 -16.41 0.03 -21.06
N ARG A 55 -16.49 1.22 -20.48
CA ARG A 55 -16.11 1.50 -19.10
C ARG A 55 -17.36 1.51 -18.22
N GLN A 56 -17.33 0.77 -17.11
CA GLN A 56 -18.37 0.87 -16.09
C GLN A 56 -18.18 2.14 -15.26
N VAL A 57 -19.25 2.94 -15.13
CA VAL A 57 -19.31 4.13 -14.28
C VAL A 57 -20.57 4.04 -13.43
N GLY A 58 -20.44 3.59 -12.18
CA GLY A 58 -21.58 3.32 -11.31
C GLY A 58 -22.44 2.17 -11.86
N GLU A 59 -23.71 2.45 -12.15
CA GLU A 59 -24.67 1.49 -12.70
C GLU A 59 -24.76 1.52 -14.23
N ILE A 60 -24.00 2.40 -14.90
CA ILE A 60 -24.04 2.54 -16.37
C ILE A 60 -22.73 2.08 -17.01
N MET A 61 -22.84 1.64 -18.27
CA MET A 61 -21.71 1.35 -19.15
C MET A 61 -21.57 2.48 -20.16
N VAL A 62 -20.35 3.02 -20.31
CA VAL A 62 -20.06 4.13 -21.23
C VAL A 62 -19.08 3.63 -22.28
N ALA A 63 -19.45 3.75 -23.55
CA ALA A 63 -18.56 3.43 -24.66
C ALA A 63 -17.33 4.36 -24.64
N ARG A 64 -16.17 3.78 -24.94
CA ARG A 64 -14.89 4.49 -25.04
C ARG A 64 -14.18 4.08 -26.30
N GLU A 65 -13.30 4.95 -26.78
CA GLU A 65 -12.31 4.51 -27.76
C GLU A 65 -11.34 3.57 -27.07
N ARG A 66 -10.87 2.55 -27.79
CA ARG A 66 -9.97 1.54 -27.22
C ARG A 66 -8.68 2.16 -26.69
N GLU A 67 -8.06 3.01 -27.51
CA GLU A 67 -6.84 3.73 -27.16
C GLU A 67 -7.05 4.62 -25.93
N GLU A 68 -8.18 5.35 -25.85
CA GLU A 68 -8.52 6.15 -24.68
C GLU A 68 -8.65 5.30 -23.40
N LEU A 69 -9.28 4.12 -23.48
CA LEU A 69 -9.42 3.23 -22.32
C LEU A 69 -8.10 2.56 -21.92
N GLU A 70 -7.24 2.26 -22.89
CA GLU A 70 -5.89 1.74 -22.67
C GLU A 70 -5.04 2.76 -21.92
N ASP A 71 -4.97 4.00 -22.43
CA ASP A 71 -4.27 5.13 -21.79
C ASP A 71 -4.78 5.38 -20.36
N GLU A 72 -6.11 5.38 -20.15
CA GLU A 72 -6.72 5.56 -18.83
C GLU A 72 -6.30 4.45 -17.83
N LEU A 73 -6.15 3.21 -18.31
CA LEU A 73 -5.75 2.08 -17.48
C LEU A 73 -4.25 2.10 -17.19
N GLU A 74 -3.42 2.51 -18.15
CA GLU A 74 -1.98 2.68 -17.97
C GLU A 74 -1.68 3.78 -16.95
N GLU A 75 -2.29 4.97 -17.08
CA GLU A 75 -2.15 6.06 -16.11
C GLU A 75 -2.55 5.60 -14.71
N ARG A 76 -3.67 4.86 -14.62
CA ARG A 76 -4.12 4.29 -13.33
C ARG A 76 -3.13 3.27 -12.77
N GLN A 77 -2.49 2.46 -13.62
CA GLN A 77 -1.47 1.52 -13.17
C GLN A 77 -0.28 2.27 -12.58
N GLU A 78 0.22 3.30 -13.27
CA GLU A 78 1.33 4.13 -12.80
C GLU A 78 1.03 4.78 -11.45
N ASP A 79 -0.16 5.35 -11.29
CA ASP A 79 -0.62 5.94 -10.02
C ASP A 79 -0.62 4.92 -8.87
N LEU A 80 -1.08 3.70 -9.14
CA LEU A 80 -1.10 2.63 -8.15
C LEU A 80 0.31 2.12 -7.81
N GLU A 81 1.22 2.06 -8.78
CA GLU A 81 2.63 1.70 -8.57
C GLU A 81 3.35 2.77 -7.72
N VAL A 82 3.12 4.06 -7.98
CA VAL A 82 3.62 5.16 -7.14
C VAL A 82 3.08 5.05 -5.71
N ARG A 83 1.78 4.75 -5.55
CA ARG A 83 1.17 4.52 -4.24
C ARG A 83 1.83 3.35 -3.51
N MET A 84 2.08 2.23 -4.21
CA MET A 84 2.75 1.07 -3.66
C MET A 84 4.15 1.43 -3.15
N GLU A 85 4.97 2.11 -3.96
CA GLU A 85 6.29 2.57 -3.54
C GLU A 85 6.23 3.46 -2.28
N GLY A 86 5.22 4.33 -2.20
CA GLY A 86 4.98 5.16 -1.03
C GLY A 86 4.69 4.35 0.23
N LEU A 87 3.91 3.27 0.10
CA LEU A 87 3.61 2.35 1.21
C LEU A 87 4.83 1.54 1.63
N GLU A 88 5.64 1.06 0.68
CA GLU A 88 6.90 0.37 0.98
C GLU A 88 7.91 1.26 1.71
N LYS A 89 8.00 2.54 1.32
CA LYS A 89 8.85 3.52 2.04
C LYS A 89 8.37 3.71 3.47
N LYS A 90 7.06 3.81 3.70
CA LYS A 90 6.47 3.92 5.06
C LYS A 90 6.73 2.67 5.89
N GLU A 91 6.56 1.48 5.30
CA GLU A 91 6.86 0.21 5.96
C GLU A 91 8.31 0.16 6.46
N LYS A 92 9.29 0.46 5.59
CA LYS A 92 10.71 0.50 5.95
C LYS A 92 10.99 1.47 7.11
N GLN A 93 10.40 2.66 7.09
CA GLN A 93 10.54 3.63 8.18
C GLN A 93 9.96 3.11 9.51
N LEU A 94 8.83 2.41 9.47
CA LEU A 94 8.24 1.80 10.67
C LEU A 94 9.09 0.62 11.18
N GLU A 95 9.66 -0.18 10.29
CA GLU A 95 10.59 -1.26 10.67
C GLU A 95 11.84 -0.73 11.36
N GLU A 96 12.43 0.36 10.84
CA GLU A 96 13.56 1.03 11.46
C GLU A 96 13.22 1.56 12.85
N LYS A 97 12.05 2.20 13.02
CA LYS A 97 11.57 2.65 14.33
C LYS A 97 11.39 1.51 15.32
N ILE A 98 10.83 0.37 14.89
CA ILE A 98 10.70 -0.80 15.77
C ILE A 98 12.07 -1.28 16.22
N LYS A 99 13.05 -1.38 15.32
CA LYS A 99 14.42 -1.80 15.66
C LYS A 99 15.08 -0.83 16.63
N GLU A 100 14.92 0.47 16.43
CA GLU A 100 15.44 1.50 17.33
C GLU A 100 14.81 1.40 18.73
N SER A 101 13.48 1.31 18.81
CA SER A 101 12.78 1.14 20.09
C SER A 101 13.16 -0.15 20.81
N GLN A 102 13.36 -1.26 20.08
CA GLN A 102 13.85 -2.52 20.64
C GLN A 102 15.27 -2.37 21.21
N SER A 103 16.14 -1.66 20.50
CA SER A 103 17.52 -1.40 20.96
C SER A 103 17.52 -0.55 22.23
N GLN A 104 16.73 0.53 22.26
CA GLN A 104 16.60 1.41 23.43
C GLN A 104 16.02 0.67 24.64
N PHE A 105 14.99 -0.14 24.44
CA PHE A 105 14.40 -0.98 25.49
C PHE A 105 15.43 -1.98 26.05
N SER A 106 16.20 -2.63 25.19
CA SER A 106 17.24 -3.58 25.59
C SER A 106 18.37 -2.92 26.40
N GLN A 107 18.81 -1.73 25.99
CA GLN A 107 19.83 -0.96 26.72
C GLN A 107 19.34 -0.48 28.08
N GLY A 108 18.14 0.12 28.14
CA GLY A 108 17.56 0.61 29.40
C GLY A 108 17.21 -0.49 30.41
N MET A 109 17.11 -1.75 29.97
CA MET A 109 16.92 -2.92 30.85
C MET A 109 18.25 -3.56 31.31
N MET A 110 19.38 -3.18 30.70
CA MET A 110 20.72 -3.70 31.04
C MET A 110 21.53 -2.76 31.95
N GLU A 111 21.18 -1.47 32.02
CA GLU A 111 21.69 -0.51 33.01
C GLU A 111 20.93 -0.64 34.35
#